data_AF-A0A447XQJ1-F1
#
_entry.id   AF-A0A447XQJ1-F1
#
_cell.length_a   1.000
_cell.length_b   1.000
_cell.length_c   1.000
_cell.angle_alpha   90.00
_cell.angle_beta   90.00
_cell.angle_gamma   90.00
#
_symmetry.space_group_name_H-M   'P 1'
#
loop_
_entity.id
_entity.type
_entity.pdbx_description
1 polymer ?
#
loop_
_entity_poly.entity_id
_entity_poly.type
_entity_poly.pdbx_seq_one_letter_code
_entity_poly.pdbx_strand_id
1 'polypeptide(L)'
;MRSIRQIRKVASPYSPSSRRWLNVIYIDVNAVEDFHLSEEAQAWWKLPTTQQTLQQARDADWVDYSTVTALKMTALRMAWKGFAQRDDEQMAAFRQFVAEQGDSLFWQAAFDALHAQQVKEDEMRWGWPAWPEMYQNVDSPEVRQFCEEHRDDVDFYLWLQWLAYSQFAACWEISQGYEMPIGLYRDLAVGVAEGGAETWCDRELYCLKASVGAPPDILGRWGRTGDCRQWTRILSPRVPMNRLSSCCVPICKTAAHYELTM
;
A
#
# COMPACT_ATOMS: atom_id res chain seq x y z
N MET A 1 25.09 5.82 27.32
CA MET A 1 25.03 5.32 25.93
C MET A 1 23.58 4.98 25.62
N ARG A 2 22.83 5.90 25.00
CA ARG A 2 21.46 5.64 24.56
C ARG A 2 21.54 4.80 23.29
N SER A 3 21.05 3.56 23.36
CA SER A 3 20.92 2.65 22.23
C SER A 3 20.16 3.34 21.10
N ILE A 4 20.81 3.44 19.93
CA ILE A 4 20.20 3.91 18.69
C ILE A 4 19.15 2.86 18.32
N ARG A 5 17.90 3.06 18.76
CA ARG A 5 16.76 2.30 18.23
C ARG A 5 16.52 2.79 16.81
N GLN A 6 17.12 2.08 15.87
CA GLN A 6 16.88 2.26 14.43
C GLN A 6 15.42 1.92 14.17
N ILE A 7 14.60 2.94 13.98
CA ILE A 7 13.17 2.81 13.66
C ILE A 7 13.08 1.99 12.36
N ARG A 8 12.38 0.86 12.42
CA ARG A 8 12.30 -0.14 11.35
C ARG A 8 11.56 0.46 10.16
N LYS A 9 12.30 0.97 9.16
CA LYS A 9 11.75 1.43 7.88
C LYS A 9 11.27 0.21 7.09
N VAL A 10 9.97 -0.01 7.01
CA VAL A 10 9.38 -1.16 6.30
C VAL A 10 9.31 -0.83 4.81
N ALA A 11 10.34 -1.24 4.06
CA ALA A 11 10.43 -1.02 2.61
C ALA A 11 10.35 -2.32 1.78
N SER A 12 10.15 -3.47 2.44
CA SER A 12 10.12 -4.77 1.75
C SER A 12 8.84 -4.92 0.91
N PRO A 13 8.94 -5.17 -0.41
CA PRO A 13 7.77 -5.44 -1.25
C PRO A 13 7.08 -6.77 -0.91
N TYR A 14 7.77 -7.65 -0.16
CA TYR A 14 7.24 -8.94 0.29
C TYR A 14 6.54 -8.86 1.66
N SER A 15 6.41 -7.66 2.21
CA SER A 15 5.65 -7.43 3.46
C SER A 15 4.62 -6.31 3.26
N PRO A 16 3.76 -6.40 2.24
CA PRO A 16 2.87 -5.31 1.87
C PRO A 16 1.75 -5.13 2.90
N SER A 17 1.24 -3.90 3.00
CA SER A 17 0.04 -3.57 3.79
C SER A 17 -1.21 -4.24 3.21
N SER A 18 -1.32 -4.20 1.87
CA SER A 18 -2.29 -4.96 1.09
C SER A 18 -1.68 -5.40 -0.24
N ARG A 19 -2.11 -6.55 -0.76
CA ARG A 19 -1.77 -7.01 -2.12
C ARG A 19 -2.74 -6.51 -3.18
N ARG A 20 -3.85 -5.87 -2.78
CA ARG A 20 -4.85 -5.31 -3.69
C ARG A 20 -4.46 -3.93 -4.19
N TRP A 21 -3.79 -3.15 -3.34
CA TRP A 21 -3.47 -1.74 -3.58
C TRP A 21 -2.01 -1.51 -3.89
N LEU A 22 -1.73 -0.34 -4.47
CA LEU A 22 -0.41 -0.01 -5.02
C LEU A 22 0.44 0.77 -4.01
N ASN A 23 1.76 0.64 -4.17
CA ASN A 23 2.70 1.45 -3.42
C ASN A 23 2.78 2.86 -4.00
N VAL A 24 2.24 3.83 -3.26
CA VAL A 24 2.15 5.25 -3.66
C VAL A 24 3.51 5.92 -3.82
N ILE A 25 4.60 5.33 -3.30
CA ILE A 25 5.94 5.89 -3.51
C ILE A 25 6.35 5.89 -4.99
N TYR A 26 5.73 5.07 -5.82
CA TYR A 26 6.03 4.99 -7.25
C TYR A 26 5.34 6.07 -8.09
N ILE A 27 4.44 6.87 -7.51
CA ILE A 27 3.81 7.99 -8.21
C ILE A 27 4.90 8.93 -8.73
N ASP A 28 4.91 9.18 -10.03
CA ASP A 28 5.67 10.24 -10.65
C ASP A 28 4.94 11.56 -10.43
N VAL A 29 5.43 12.34 -9.47
CA VAL A 29 4.88 13.66 -9.13
C VAL A 29 5.02 14.65 -10.29
N ASN A 30 5.99 14.43 -11.19
CA ASN A 30 6.17 15.30 -12.36
C ASN A 30 5.04 15.13 -13.38
N ALA A 31 4.35 13.98 -13.38
CA ALA A 31 3.22 13.73 -14.26
C ALA A 31 1.88 14.22 -13.68
N VAL A 32 1.87 14.78 -12.46
CA VAL A 32 0.66 15.29 -11.80
C VAL A 32 0.43 16.74 -12.20
N GLU A 33 -0.65 17.01 -12.93
CA GLU A 33 -0.97 18.35 -13.43
C GLU A 33 -1.10 19.39 -12.29
N ASP A 34 -1.85 19.05 -11.24
CA ASP A 34 -2.08 19.95 -10.10
C ASP A 34 -0.82 20.32 -9.31
N PHE A 35 0.25 19.53 -9.42
CA PHE A 35 1.54 19.90 -8.85
C PHE A 35 2.16 21.08 -9.59
N HIS A 36 1.99 21.16 -10.91
CA HIS A 36 2.45 22.28 -11.74
C HIS A 36 1.57 23.51 -11.62
N LEU A 37 0.26 23.31 -11.46
CA LEU A 37 -0.72 24.40 -11.31
C LEU A 37 -0.69 25.05 -9.92
N SER A 38 -0.27 24.33 -8.88
CA SER A 38 -0.25 24.84 -7.51
C SER A 38 0.90 25.83 -7.28
N GLU A 39 0.58 27.11 -7.08
CA GLU A 39 1.57 28.15 -6.75
C GLU A 39 2.35 27.81 -5.46
N GLU A 40 1.66 27.26 -4.45
CA GLU A 40 2.25 26.80 -3.19
C GLU A 40 3.31 25.71 -3.47
N ALA A 41 2.97 24.72 -4.29
CA ALA A 41 3.87 23.63 -4.66
C ALA A 41 5.08 24.13 -5.46
N GLN A 42 4.86 25.05 -6.40
CA GLN A 42 5.94 25.64 -7.21
C GLN A 42 6.88 26.52 -6.38
N ALA A 43 6.35 27.28 -5.41
CA ALA A 43 7.16 28.04 -4.48
C ALA A 43 8.01 27.11 -3.61
N TRP A 44 7.42 26.05 -3.05
CA TRP A 44 8.14 25.04 -2.28
C TRP A 44 9.20 24.32 -3.10
N TRP A 45 8.90 23.97 -4.35
CA TRP A 45 9.83 23.29 -5.26
C TRP A 45 11.06 24.13 -5.56
N LYS A 46 10.91 25.45 -5.69
CA LYS A 46 12.00 26.39 -5.97
C LYS A 46 12.88 26.70 -4.75
N LEU A 47 12.51 26.26 -3.54
CA LEU A 47 13.32 26.50 -2.36
C LEU A 47 14.68 25.81 -2.48
N PRO A 48 15.79 26.49 -2.15
CA PRO A 48 17.13 25.87 -2.17
C PRO A 48 17.22 24.62 -1.29
N THR A 49 16.53 24.62 -0.15
CA THR A 49 16.46 23.46 0.76
C THR A 49 15.80 22.27 0.07
N THR A 50 14.65 22.46 -0.59
CA THR A 50 13.96 21.39 -1.34
C THR A 50 14.84 20.82 -2.44
N GLN A 51 15.46 21.70 -3.24
CA GLN A 51 16.37 21.29 -4.32
C GLN A 51 17.61 20.55 -3.79
N GLN A 52 18.18 21.01 -2.67
CA GLN A 52 19.32 20.34 -2.05
C GLN A 52 18.95 18.96 -1.52
N THR A 53 17.81 18.82 -0.83
CA THR A 53 17.32 17.53 -0.32
C THR A 53 17.03 16.57 -1.47
N LEU A 54 16.42 17.05 -2.56
CA LEU A 54 16.20 16.27 -3.78
C LEU A 54 17.52 15.78 -4.38
N GLN A 55 18.50 16.68 -4.54
CA GLN A 55 19.79 16.35 -5.11
C GLN A 55 20.51 15.31 -4.27
N GLN A 56 20.54 15.47 -2.94
CA GLN A 56 21.11 14.48 -2.02
C GLN A 56 20.43 13.11 -2.12
N ALA A 57 19.10 13.07 -2.22
CA ALA A 57 18.36 11.82 -2.36
C ALA A 57 18.61 11.13 -3.72
N ARG A 58 18.93 11.90 -4.77
CA ARG A 58 19.26 11.38 -6.11
C ARG A 58 20.71 10.92 -6.23
N ASP A 59 21.63 11.61 -5.56
CA ASP A 59 23.06 11.33 -5.62
C ASP A 59 23.49 10.18 -4.69
N ALA A 60 22.61 9.79 -3.75
CA ALA A 60 22.88 8.68 -2.85
C ALA A 60 22.88 7.33 -3.59
N ASP A 61 23.87 6.48 -3.29
CA ASP A 61 23.95 5.10 -3.81
C ASP A 61 22.80 4.20 -3.32
N TRP A 62 22.12 4.62 -2.25
CA TRP A 62 21.07 3.87 -1.57
C TRP A 62 19.78 4.70 -1.51
N VAL A 63 18.65 4.06 -1.77
CA VAL A 63 17.34 4.72 -1.72
C VAL A 63 17.01 5.16 -0.30
N ASP A 64 16.97 6.47 -0.06
CA ASP A 64 16.44 7.03 1.19
C ASP A 64 14.91 7.15 1.13
N TYR A 65 14.24 6.06 1.50
CA TYR A 65 12.78 5.98 1.53
C TYR A 65 12.13 7.08 2.37
N SER A 66 12.74 7.51 3.47
CA SER A 66 12.14 8.53 4.34
C SER A 66 12.12 9.88 3.63
N THR A 67 13.26 10.27 3.07
CA THR A 67 13.41 11.56 2.39
C THR A 67 12.56 11.59 1.11
N VAL A 68 12.58 10.53 0.31
CA VAL A 68 11.75 10.44 -0.91
C VAL A 68 10.26 10.49 -0.57
N THR A 69 9.81 9.73 0.45
CA THR A 69 8.41 9.74 0.87
C THR A 69 8.01 11.12 1.38
N ALA A 70 8.84 11.78 2.19
CA ALA A 70 8.56 13.13 2.68
C ALA A 70 8.40 14.13 1.53
N LEU A 71 9.35 14.15 0.58
CA LEU A 71 9.29 15.03 -0.59
C LEU A 71 8.01 14.81 -1.40
N LYS A 72 7.69 13.54 -1.70
CA LYS A 72 6.49 13.21 -2.50
C LYS A 72 5.20 13.53 -1.75
N MET A 73 5.08 13.17 -0.48
CA MET A 73 3.87 13.45 0.31
C MET A 73 3.63 14.95 0.47
N THR A 74 4.68 15.75 0.72
CA THR A 74 4.56 17.21 0.78
C THR A 74 4.08 17.78 -0.55
N ALA A 75 4.69 17.39 -1.67
CA ALA A 75 4.31 17.84 -3.00
C ALA A 75 2.87 17.46 -3.36
N LEU A 76 2.52 16.19 -3.17
CA LEU A 76 1.20 15.65 -3.51
C LEU A 76 0.12 16.24 -2.62
N ARG A 77 0.40 16.56 -1.34
CA ARG A 77 -0.59 17.21 -0.49
C ARG A 77 -0.90 18.65 -0.93
N MET A 78 0.10 19.39 -1.43
CA MET A 78 -0.14 20.71 -2.03
C MET A 78 -0.89 20.61 -3.36
N ALA A 79 -0.63 19.57 -4.17
CA ALA A 79 -1.37 19.30 -5.40
C ALA A 79 -2.84 18.93 -5.12
N TRP A 80 -3.08 18.11 -4.09
CA TRP A 80 -4.43 17.70 -3.68
C TRP A 80 -5.32 18.90 -3.34
N LYS A 81 -4.81 19.93 -2.68
CA LYS A 81 -5.59 21.14 -2.38
C LYS A 81 -6.19 21.78 -3.64
N GLY A 82 -5.48 21.73 -4.76
CA GLY A 82 -5.97 22.18 -6.07
C GLY A 82 -6.94 21.18 -6.67
N PHE A 83 -6.55 19.91 -6.74
CA PHE A 83 -7.37 18.85 -7.32
C PHE A 83 -8.74 18.72 -6.65
N ALA A 84 -8.80 18.84 -5.31
CA ALA A 84 -10.03 18.72 -4.53
C ALA A 84 -11.10 19.78 -4.88
N GLN A 85 -10.69 20.89 -5.52
CA GLN A 85 -11.58 21.97 -5.95
C GLN A 85 -12.05 21.81 -7.40
N ARG A 86 -11.54 20.82 -8.15
CA ARG A 86 -11.94 20.57 -9.53
C ARG A 86 -13.39 20.11 -9.60
N ASP A 87 -14.06 20.55 -10.66
CA ASP A 87 -15.38 20.08 -11.08
C ASP A 87 -15.34 19.79 -12.59
N ASP A 88 -14.46 18.85 -12.97
CA ASP A 88 -14.13 18.49 -14.34
C ASP A 88 -14.11 16.97 -14.54
N GLU A 89 -13.72 16.54 -15.75
CA GLU A 89 -13.59 15.13 -16.12
C GLU A 89 -12.61 14.36 -15.22
N GLN A 90 -11.57 15.02 -14.69
CA GLN A 90 -10.59 14.39 -13.80
C GLN A 90 -11.21 14.05 -12.45
N MET A 91 -11.96 15.00 -11.86
CA MET A 91 -12.71 14.75 -10.63
C MET A 91 -13.78 13.68 -10.83
N ALA A 92 -14.46 13.68 -11.98
CA ALA A 92 -15.45 12.64 -12.31
C ALA A 92 -14.81 11.25 -12.41
N ALA A 93 -13.68 11.13 -13.12
CA ALA A 93 -12.93 9.87 -13.25
C ALA A 93 -12.42 9.36 -11.89
N PHE A 94 -11.93 10.26 -11.03
CA PHE A 94 -11.52 9.93 -9.66
C PHE A 94 -12.70 9.38 -8.84
N ARG A 95 -13.84 10.09 -8.81
CA ARG A 95 -15.02 9.66 -8.07
C ARG A 95 -15.59 8.34 -8.59
N GLN A 96 -15.58 8.14 -9.90
CA GLN A 96 -15.97 6.88 -10.52
C GLN A 96 -15.06 5.73 -10.08
N PHE A 97 -13.75 5.91 -10.13
CA PHE A 97 -12.79 4.93 -9.63
C PHE A 97 -13.07 4.57 -8.17
N VAL A 98 -13.27 5.56 -7.30
CA VAL A 98 -13.58 5.32 -5.87
C VAL A 98 -14.86 4.49 -5.72
N ALA A 99 -15.91 4.81 -6.47
CA ALA A 99 -17.17 4.09 -6.42
C ALA A 99 -17.05 2.63 -6.93
N GLU A 100 -16.28 2.39 -7.99
CA GLU A 100 -16.06 1.06 -8.56
C GLU A 100 -15.21 0.16 -7.67
N GLN A 101 -14.21 0.73 -6.98
CA GLN A 101 -13.32 -0.01 -6.10
C GLN A 101 -13.94 -0.34 -4.73
N GLY A 102 -14.89 0.48 -4.27
CA GLY A 102 -15.71 0.23 -3.07
C GLY A 102 -14.93 0.16 -1.75
N ASP A 103 -15.49 -0.57 -0.79
CA ASP A 103 -15.05 -0.58 0.62
C ASP A 103 -13.57 -0.97 0.78
N SER A 104 -13.05 -1.84 -0.09
CA SER A 104 -11.66 -2.29 0.01
C SER A 104 -10.69 -1.13 -0.19
N LEU A 105 -11.01 -0.16 -1.04
CA LEU A 105 -10.19 1.02 -1.28
C LEU A 105 -10.35 2.02 -0.14
N PHE A 106 -11.59 2.22 0.30
CA PHE A 106 -11.89 3.08 1.44
C PHE A 106 -11.09 2.68 2.68
N TRP A 107 -11.06 1.40 3.03
CA TRP A 107 -10.31 0.93 4.20
C TRP A 107 -8.79 1.01 4.04
N GLN A 108 -8.26 0.92 2.82
CA GLN A 108 -6.84 1.18 2.58
C GLN A 108 -6.50 2.64 2.85
N ALA A 109 -7.30 3.56 2.31
CA ALA A 109 -7.10 4.99 2.51
C ALA A 109 -7.30 5.41 3.97
N ALA A 110 -8.33 4.87 4.64
CA ALA A 110 -8.57 5.10 6.06
C ALA A 110 -7.43 4.55 6.93
N PHE A 111 -6.88 3.38 6.59
CA PHE A 111 -5.72 2.81 7.27
C PHE A 111 -4.49 3.72 7.15
N ASP A 112 -4.17 4.18 5.93
CA ASP A 112 -2.99 5.03 5.70
C ASP A 112 -3.18 6.42 6.35
N ALA A 113 -4.39 6.98 6.33
CA ALA A 113 -4.74 8.21 7.03
C ALA A 113 -4.55 8.09 8.55
N LEU A 114 -5.10 7.02 9.14
CA LEU A 114 -4.97 6.76 10.57
C LEU A 114 -3.51 6.49 10.93
N HIS A 115 -2.79 5.68 10.14
CA HIS A 115 -1.38 5.39 10.36
C HIS A 115 -0.53 6.66 10.39
N ALA A 116 -0.79 7.59 9.45
CA ALA A 116 -0.09 8.87 9.40
C ALA A 116 -0.32 9.76 10.64
N GLN A 117 -1.45 9.65 11.31
CA GLN A 117 -1.68 10.33 12.60
C GLN A 117 -1.02 9.58 13.76
N GLN A 118 -1.11 8.25 13.77
CA GLN A 118 -0.52 7.41 14.81
C GLN A 118 1.00 7.58 14.90
N VAL A 119 1.71 7.67 13.76
CA VAL A 119 3.16 7.86 13.75
C VAL A 119 3.61 9.26 14.20
N LYS A 120 2.74 10.27 14.11
CA LYS A 120 3.01 11.61 14.66
C LYS A 120 2.95 11.62 16.18
N GLU A 121 2.06 10.81 16.76
CA GLU A 121 1.99 10.63 18.21
C GLU A 121 3.16 9.78 18.73
N ASP A 122 3.47 8.68 18.05
CA ASP A 122 4.57 7.79 18.40
C ASP A 122 5.10 7.06 17.16
N GLU A 123 6.34 7.38 16.78
CA GLU A 123 7.05 6.79 15.63
C GLU A 123 7.23 5.27 15.76
N MET A 124 7.06 4.68 16.95
CA MET A 124 7.11 3.23 17.15
C MET A 124 5.81 2.52 16.75
N ARG A 125 4.74 3.24 16.41
CA ARG A 125 3.46 2.66 15.93
C ARG A 125 3.56 2.20 14.48
N TRP A 126 4.17 1.02 14.31
CA TRP A 126 4.49 0.42 13.01
C TRP A 126 3.28 -0.14 12.24
N GLY A 127 2.13 -0.33 12.88
CA GLY A 127 0.90 -0.85 12.28
C GLY A 127 -0.21 -1.00 13.32
N TRP A 128 -1.38 -1.48 12.91
CA TRP A 128 -2.56 -1.50 13.78
C TRP A 128 -2.40 -2.25 15.12
N PRO A 129 -1.59 -3.32 15.27
CA PRO A 129 -1.41 -3.98 16.57
C PRO A 129 -0.71 -3.10 17.60
N ALA A 130 -0.02 -2.04 17.16
CA ALA A 130 0.66 -1.08 18.02
C ALA A 130 -0.19 0.18 18.29
N TRP A 131 -1.39 0.28 17.71
CA TRP A 131 -2.31 1.40 17.96
C TRP A 131 -3.09 1.17 19.26
N PRO A 132 -3.65 2.23 19.85
CA PRO A 132 -4.65 2.11 20.91
C PRO A 132 -5.78 1.15 20.52
N GLU A 133 -6.28 0.36 21.48
CA GLU A 133 -7.28 -0.70 21.23
C GLU A 133 -8.53 -0.19 20.49
N MET A 134 -8.95 1.05 20.76
CA MET A 134 -10.09 1.71 20.10
C MET A 134 -9.94 1.83 18.58
N TYR A 135 -8.71 1.86 18.07
CA TYR A 135 -8.39 1.95 16.65
C TYR A 135 -8.05 0.59 16.01
N GLN A 136 -7.98 -0.48 16.82
CA GLN A 136 -7.66 -1.81 16.31
C GLN A 136 -8.86 -2.50 15.66
N ASN A 137 -10.09 -2.10 16.00
CA ASN A 137 -11.29 -2.61 15.35
C ASN A 137 -11.81 -1.61 14.32
N VAL A 138 -11.91 -2.04 13.07
CA VAL A 138 -12.39 -1.21 11.96
C VAL A 138 -13.85 -0.76 12.14
N ASP A 139 -14.66 -1.57 12.83
CA ASP A 139 -16.07 -1.30 13.10
C ASP A 139 -16.30 -0.46 14.37
N SER A 140 -15.24 0.00 15.04
CA SER A 140 -15.36 0.78 16.26
C SER A 140 -15.97 2.17 15.97
N PRO A 141 -16.75 2.74 16.92
CA PRO A 141 -17.28 4.09 16.75
C PRO A 141 -16.16 5.13 16.61
N GLU A 142 -15.00 4.92 17.24
CA GLU A 142 -13.86 5.82 17.17
C GLU A 142 -13.21 5.85 15.78
N VAL A 143 -13.11 4.69 15.10
CA VAL A 143 -12.63 4.64 13.71
C VAL A 143 -13.61 5.32 12.76
N ARG A 144 -14.92 5.13 12.97
CA ARG A 144 -15.93 5.84 12.18
C ARG A 144 -15.85 7.35 12.38
N GLN A 145 -15.78 7.80 13.63
CA GLN A 145 -15.61 9.21 13.97
C GLN A 145 -14.33 9.77 13.35
N PHE A 146 -13.21 9.03 13.41
CA PHE A 146 -11.97 9.43 12.76
C PHE A 146 -12.15 9.63 11.25
N CYS A 147 -12.82 8.71 10.57
CA CYS A 147 -13.07 8.81 9.13
C CYS A 147 -13.98 10.00 8.77
N GLU A 148 -14.92 10.37 9.64
CA GLU A 148 -15.80 11.53 9.45
C GLU A 148 -15.03 12.85 9.68
N GLU A 149 -14.24 12.95 10.74
CA GLU A 149 -13.47 14.13 11.10
C GLU A 149 -12.29 14.38 10.15
N HIS A 150 -11.63 13.31 9.69
CA HIS A 150 -10.45 13.34 8.82
C HIS A 150 -10.79 12.94 7.39
N ARG A 151 -12.00 13.26 6.93
CA ARG A 151 -12.46 12.90 5.58
C ARG A 151 -11.53 13.38 4.47
N ASP A 152 -10.99 14.60 4.58
CA ASP A 152 -10.00 15.12 3.61
C ASP A 152 -8.70 14.30 3.59
N ASP A 153 -8.26 13.77 4.74
CA ASP A 153 -7.10 12.88 4.77
C ASP A 153 -7.41 11.56 4.08
N VAL A 154 -8.59 10.98 4.31
CA VAL A 154 -9.02 9.74 3.64
C VAL A 154 -9.11 9.98 2.13
N ASP A 155 -9.77 11.06 1.70
CA ASP A 155 -9.92 11.43 0.29
C ASP A 155 -8.56 11.66 -0.38
N PHE A 156 -7.59 12.24 0.33
CA PHE A 156 -6.22 12.35 -0.15
C PHE A 156 -5.58 10.98 -0.43
N TYR A 157 -5.67 10.00 0.48
CA TYR A 157 -5.11 8.67 0.23
C TYR A 157 -5.89 7.88 -0.83
N LEU A 158 -7.20 8.10 -0.98
CA LEU A 158 -7.98 7.59 -2.10
C LEU A 158 -7.42 8.13 -3.43
N TRP A 159 -7.15 9.43 -3.47
CA TRP A 159 -6.59 10.09 -4.66
C TRP A 159 -5.20 9.58 -5.00
N LEU A 160 -4.35 9.32 -4.00
CA LEU A 160 -3.04 8.70 -4.24
C LEU A 160 -3.14 7.32 -4.89
N GLN A 161 -4.09 6.48 -4.46
CA GLN A 161 -4.33 5.18 -5.09
C GLN A 161 -4.84 5.32 -6.52
N TRP A 162 -5.70 6.31 -6.78
CA TRP A 162 -6.14 6.63 -8.14
C TRP A 162 -4.98 7.10 -9.04
N LEU A 163 -4.10 7.97 -8.55
CA LEU A 163 -2.91 8.39 -9.29
C LEU A 163 -1.98 7.21 -9.61
N ALA A 164 -1.71 6.36 -8.61
CA ALA A 164 -0.86 5.19 -8.80
C ALA A 164 -1.46 4.22 -9.84
N TYR A 165 -2.78 4.02 -9.78
CA TYR A 165 -3.52 3.21 -10.75
C TYR A 165 -3.43 3.81 -12.16
N SER A 166 -3.74 5.10 -12.30
CA SER A 166 -3.77 5.79 -13.60
C SER A 166 -2.39 5.84 -14.26
N GLN A 167 -1.33 6.08 -13.49
CA GLN A 167 0.03 6.08 -14.03
C GLN A 167 0.50 4.67 -14.43
N PHE A 168 0.15 3.65 -13.65
CA PHE A 168 0.45 2.27 -14.03
C PHE A 168 -0.33 1.85 -15.28
N ALA A 169 -1.59 2.27 -15.41
CA ALA A 169 -2.40 2.08 -16.62
C ALA A 169 -1.77 2.77 -17.83
N ALA A 170 -1.26 4.00 -17.69
CA ALA A 170 -0.55 4.69 -18.77
C ALA A 170 0.69 3.91 -19.25
N CYS A 171 1.47 3.31 -18.33
CA CYS A 171 2.59 2.44 -18.71
C CYS A 171 2.11 1.19 -19.47
N TRP A 172 0.97 0.62 -19.07
CA TRP A 172 0.35 -0.51 -19.77
C TRP A 172 -0.06 -0.13 -21.19
N GLU A 173 -0.77 0.99 -21.37
CA GLU A 173 -1.21 1.47 -22.70
C GLU A 173 -0.03 1.70 -23.64
N ILE A 174 1.08 2.27 -23.14
CA ILE A 174 2.31 2.42 -23.93
C ILE A 174 2.83 1.05 -24.39
N SER A 175 2.86 0.05 -23.50
CA SER A 175 3.33 -1.29 -23.85
C SER A 175 2.47 -1.96 -24.93
N GLN A 176 1.16 -1.70 -24.92
CA GLN A 176 0.22 -2.19 -25.94
C GLN A 176 0.40 -1.45 -27.26
N GLY A 177 0.64 -0.14 -27.23
CA GLY A 177 0.93 0.67 -28.43
C GLY A 177 2.20 0.25 -29.17
N TYR A 178 3.16 -0.36 -28.47
CA TYR A 178 4.37 -0.97 -29.05
C TYR A 178 4.19 -2.45 -29.42
N GLU A 179 2.97 -2.99 -29.31
CA GLU A 179 2.64 -4.39 -29.61
C GLU A 179 3.54 -5.39 -28.86
N MET A 180 3.96 -5.03 -27.63
CA MET A 180 4.81 -5.89 -26.82
C MET A 180 4.04 -7.16 -26.45
N PRO A 181 4.56 -8.38 -26.77
CA PRO A 181 3.81 -9.63 -26.56
C PRO A 181 3.39 -9.91 -25.11
N ILE A 182 4.11 -9.34 -24.15
CA ILE A 182 3.83 -9.45 -22.71
C ILE A 182 3.47 -8.08 -22.11
N GLY A 183 4.18 -7.03 -22.53
CA GLY A 183 4.02 -5.68 -21.97
C GLY A 183 4.63 -5.57 -20.58
N LEU A 184 3.78 -5.64 -19.53
CA LEU A 184 4.19 -5.52 -18.14
C LEU A 184 4.10 -6.86 -17.40
N TYR A 185 5.17 -7.23 -16.71
CA TYR A 185 5.22 -8.42 -15.86
C TYR A 185 5.20 -8.01 -14.37
N ARG A 186 4.14 -8.41 -13.66
CA ARG A 186 3.94 -8.09 -12.24
C ARG A 186 4.33 -9.27 -11.35
N ASP A 187 4.85 -8.95 -10.17
CA ASP A 187 5.12 -9.92 -9.10
C ASP A 187 4.06 -9.79 -8.01
N LEU A 188 3.59 -10.93 -7.49
CA LEU A 188 2.57 -11.01 -6.45
C LEU A 188 3.15 -11.65 -5.20
N ALA A 189 3.26 -10.87 -4.13
CA ALA A 189 3.72 -11.37 -2.85
C ALA A 189 2.82 -12.51 -2.31
N VAL A 190 3.46 -13.47 -1.63
CA VAL A 190 2.79 -14.67 -1.08
C VAL A 190 1.79 -14.31 0.02
N GLY A 191 2.05 -13.26 0.80
CA GLY A 191 1.17 -12.81 1.87
C GLY A 191 1.30 -11.32 2.17
N VAL A 192 0.60 -10.90 3.22
CA VAL A 192 0.57 -9.52 3.73
C VAL A 192 1.21 -9.42 5.11
N ALA A 193 1.64 -8.23 5.50
CA ALA A 193 2.12 -7.95 6.84
C ALA A 193 1.00 -8.07 7.90
N GLU A 194 1.35 -8.49 9.11
CA GLU A 194 0.37 -8.68 10.20
C GLU A 194 -0.35 -7.41 10.63
N GLY A 195 0.34 -6.27 10.52
CA GLY A 195 -0.17 -4.96 10.93
C GLY A 195 -0.63 -4.08 9.77
N GLY A 196 -0.85 -4.65 8.59
CA GLY A 196 -1.29 -3.93 7.40
C GLY A 196 -2.81 -3.70 7.33
N ALA A 197 -3.24 -2.95 6.32
CA ALA A 197 -4.65 -2.65 6.07
C ALA A 197 -5.48 -3.92 5.83
N GLU A 198 -4.92 -4.91 5.14
CA GLU A 198 -5.67 -6.12 4.75
C GLU A 198 -6.03 -7.00 5.97
N THR A 199 -5.14 -7.10 6.97
CA THR A 199 -5.42 -7.81 8.23
C THR A 199 -6.22 -6.98 9.23
N TRP A 200 -6.26 -5.65 9.04
CA TRP A 200 -7.06 -4.74 9.84
C TRP A 200 -8.54 -4.80 9.43
N CYS A 201 -8.84 -4.74 8.13
CA CYS A 201 -10.22 -4.73 7.63
C CYS A 201 -10.86 -6.12 7.50
N ASP A 202 -10.09 -7.18 7.22
CA ASP A 202 -10.63 -8.55 7.07
C ASP A 202 -9.89 -9.55 7.97
N ARG A 203 -9.92 -9.30 9.27
CA ARG A 203 -9.15 -10.05 10.27
C ARG A 203 -9.48 -11.55 10.30
N GLU A 204 -10.73 -11.91 10.07
CA GLU A 204 -11.19 -13.31 10.10
C GLU A 204 -10.60 -14.15 8.96
N LEU A 205 -10.15 -13.51 7.89
CA LEU A 205 -9.55 -14.17 6.75
C LEU A 205 -8.14 -14.72 7.03
N TYR A 206 -7.48 -14.22 8.07
CA TYR A 206 -6.07 -14.48 8.38
C TYR A 206 -5.90 -15.15 9.76
N CYS A 207 -5.10 -16.22 9.82
CA CYS A 207 -4.80 -16.91 11.08
C CYS A 207 -3.71 -16.22 11.90
N LEU A 208 -3.92 -15.05 12.52
CA LEU A 208 -2.88 -14.22 13.20
C LEU A 208 -1.99 -14.87 14.29
N LYS A 209 -2.12 -16.17 14.58
CA LYS A 209 -1.31 -16.92 15.57
C LYS A 209 -0.26 -17.89 14.96
N ALA A 210 -0.23 -18.10 13.64
CA ALA A 210 0.68 -19.00 12.91
C ALA A 210 1.37 -18.41 11.64
N SER A 211 2.67 -18.13 11.64
CA SER A 211 3.35 -17.48 10.50
C SER A 211 3.71 -18.43 9.36
N VAL A 212 3.67 -17.93 8.11
CA VAL A 212 4.18 -18.66 6.93
C VAL A 212 5.71 -18.74 6.96
N GLY A 213 6.25 -19.87 6.52
CA GLY A 213 7.69 -20.11 6.39
C GLY A 213 8.00 -21.29 5.47
N ALA A 214 9.28 -21.57 5.30
CA ALA A 214 9.81 -22.72 4.59
C ALA A 214 10.55 -23.65 5.57
N PRO A 215 10.38 -24.98 5.45
CA PRO A 215 11.13 -25.94 6.26
C PRO A 215 12.64 -25.90 5.94
N PRO A 216 13.50 -26.44 6.82
CA PRO A 216 14.93 -26.58 6.54
C PRO A 216 15.22 -27.29 5.22
N ASP A 217 16.14 -26.70 4.44
CA ASP A 217 16.60 -27.25 3.17
C ASP A 217 18.15 -27.25 3.08
N ILE A 218 18.68 -27.77 1.97
CA ILE A 218 20.13 -27.93 1.74
C ILE A 218 20.88 -26.58 1.80
N LEU A 219 20.26 -25.49 1.35
CA LEU A 219 20.85 -24.15 1.31
C LEU A 219 20.55 -23.35 2.60
N GLY A 220 19.47 -23.69 3.31
CA GLY A 220 18.96 -23.05 4.51
C GLY A 220 18.72 -24.08 5.61
N ARG A 221 19.81 -24.49 6.27
CA ARG A 221 19.81 -25.55 7.31
C ARG A 221 18.91 -25.27 8.53
N TRP A 222 18.53 -24.02 8.75
CA TRP A 222 17.65 -23.62 9.86
C TRP A 222 16.18 -23.45 9.44
N GLY A 223 15.86 -23.69 8.17
CA GLY A 223 14.60 -23.26 7.58
C GLY A 223 14.52 -21.74 7.52
N ARG A 224 13.37 -21.23 7.08
CA ARG A 224 13.08 -19.80 7.10
C ARG A 224 11.69 -19.63 7.68
N THR A 225 11.57 -19.05 8.86
CA THR A 225 10.32 -18.34 9.17
C THR A 225 10.31 -17.13 8.25
N GLY A 226 9.22 -16.83 7.55
CA GLY A 226 9.11 -15.56 6.85
C GLY A 226 9.39 -14.45 7.86
N ASP A 227 10.50 -13.72 7.70
CA ASP A 227 10.97 -12.69 8.64
C ASP A 227 9.97 -11.51 8.77
N CYS A 228 8.93 -11.57 7.95
CA CYS A 228 7.69 -10.86 8.15
C CYS A 228 6.60 -11.92 8.20
N ARG A 229 5.78 -11.87 9.26
CA ARG A 229 4.63 -12.74 9.48
C ARG A 229 3.65 -12.57 8.32
N GLN A 230 3.92 -13.27 7.23
CA GLN A 230 3.08 -13.32 6.04
C GLN A 230 1.92 -14.22 6.40
N TRP A 231 0.72 -13.67 6.39
CA TRP A 231 -0.49 -14.43 6.63
C TRP A 231 -1.13 -14.78 5.29
N THR A 232 -1.44 -16.06 5.10
CA THR A 232 -2.20 -16.52 3.95
C THR A 232 -3.67 -16.68 4.35
N ARG A 233 -4.54 -16.39 3.38
CA ARG A 233 -5.99 -16.55 3.49
C ARG A 233 -6.33 -17.98 3.91
N ILE A 234 -7.18 -18.14 4.91
CA ILE A 234 -7.75 -19.46 5.23
C ILE A 234 -8.62 -19.87 4.03
N LEU A 235 -8.21 -20.91 3.30
CA LEU A 235 -9.12 -21.63 2.39
C LEU A 235 -10.07 -22.47 3.24
N SER A 236 -11.04 -21.82 3.89
CA SER A 236 -12.09 -22.51 4.62
C SER A 236 -13.17 -23.01 3.64
N PRO A 237 -13.61 -24.28 3.71
CA PRO A 237 -14.62 -24.84 2.80
C PRO A 237 -16.04 -24.26 3.00
N ARG A 238 -16.24 -23.20 3.80
CA ARG A 238 -17.55 -22.60 4.12
C ARG A 238 -17.65 -21.10 3.77
N VAL A 239 -16.95 -20.63 2.74
CA VAL A 239 -17.21 -19.28 2.20
C VAL A 239 -18.39 -19.35 1.22
N PRO A 240 -19.47 -18.57 1.40
CA PRO A 240 -20.57 -18.52 0.45
C PRO A 240 -20.06 -18.09 -0.94
N MET A 241 -20.44 -18.82 -2.00
CA MET A 241 -20.01 -18.56 -3.38
C MET A 241 -20.23 -17.12 -3.86
N ASN A 242 -21.18 -16.39 -3.28
CA ASN A 242 -21.50 -15.02 -3.68
C ASN A 242 -20.48 -13.96 -3.21
N ARG A 243 -19.45 -14.34 -2.42
CA ARG A 243 -18.32 -13.47 -2.04
C ARG A 243 -17.01 -13.78 -2.78
N LEU A 244 -17.02 -14.73 -3.72
CA LEU A 244 -15.89 -15.07 -4.56
C LEU A 244 -16.10 -14.47 -5.96
N SER A 245 -15.99 -13.13 -6.09
CA SER A 245 -15.94 -12.52 -7.42
C SER A 245 -14.51 -12.59 -8.00
N SER A 246 -14.40 -13.40 -9.05
CA SER A 246 -13.44 -13.30 -10.17
C SER A 246 -11.92 -13.40 -9.96
N CYS A 247 -11.42 -13.91 -8.83
CA CYS A 247 -9.98 -14.18 -8.70
C CYS A 247 -9.69 -15.64 -8.34
N CYS A 248 -9.04 -16.32 -9.29
CA CYS A 248 -8.37 -17.62 -9.18
C CYS A 248 -9.23 -18.88 -9.40
N VAL A 249 -9.29 -19.30 -10.66
CA VAL A 249 -9.38 -20.71 -11.06
C VAL A 249 -8.12 -21.44 -10.57
N PRO A 250 -8.20 -22.68 -10.04
CA PRO A 250 -7.18 -23.23 -9.15
C PRO A 250 -6.03 -23.91 -9.89
N ILE A 251 -4.84 -23.33 -9.83
CA ILE A 251 -3.56 -24.04 -10.03
C ILE A 251 -3.07 -24.49 -8.65
N CYS A 252 -3.66 -25.56 -8.11
CA CYS A 252 -3.09 -26.30 -6.97
C CYS A 252 -3.75 -27.66 -6.75
N LYS A 253 -3.92 -28.44 -7.82
CA LYS A 253 -4.34 -29.85 -7.75
C LYS A 253 -3.50 -30.72 -8.70
N THR A 254 -2.17 -30.72 -8.54
CA THR A 254 -1.33 -31.71 -9.26
C THR A 254 -0.03 -32.07 -8.55
N ALA A 255 0.03 -32.06 -7.21
CA ALA A 255 1.23 -32.50 -6.49
C ALA A 255 0.90 -33.25 -5.19
N ALA A 256 0.00 -34.23 -5.25
CA ALA A 256 -0.18 -35.20 -4.16
C ALA A 256 -0.94 -36.45 -4.66
N HIS A 257 -0.36 -37.21 -5.60
CA HIS A 257 -0.72 -38.62 -5.84
C HIS A 257 0.26 -39.24 -6.83
N TYR A 258 1.38 -39.79 -6.34
CA TYR A 258 2.34 -40.75 -6.93
C TYR A 258 3.45 -40.81 -5.85
N GLU A 259 3.84 -41.88 -5.15
CA GLU A 259 3.83 -43.33 -5.35
C GLU A 259 3.78 -44.01 -3.97
N LEU A 260 2.99 -45.09 -3.83
CA LEU A 260 3.21 -46.16 -2.86
C LEU A 260 2.63 -47.44 -3.49
N THR A 261 3.41 -48.07 -4.37
CA THR A 261 3.18 -49.45 -4.81
C THR A 261 4.45 -50.01 -5.46
N MET A 262 5.31 -50.60 -4.63
CA MET A 262 6.02 -51.89 -4.76
C MET A 262 7.16 -51.95 -3.75
#